data_AF-A0A523IFE7-F1
#
_entry.id   AF-A0A523IFE7-F1
#
_cell.length_a   1.000
_cell.length_b   1.000
_cell.length_c   1.000
_cell.angle_alpha   90.00
_cell.angle_beta   90.00
_cell.angle_gamma   90.00
#
_symmetry.space_group_name_H-M   'P 1'
#
loop_
_entity.id
_entity.type
_entity.pdbx_description
1 polymer ?
#
loop_
_entity_poly.entity_id
_entity_poly.type
_entity_poly.pdbx_seq_one_letter_code
_entity_poly.pdbx_strand_id
1 'polypeptide(L)'
;MNWVPEVASSFAGKVDGVLWFVTVLSIVFFILITFLLVYFSFKYKRITENDETPYITGNQTLEIIWTVIPSILLFVIFAYGLIV
;
A
#
# COMPACT_ATOMS: atom_id res chain seq x y z
N MET A 1 4.62 -27.08 1.65
CA MET A 1 5.47 -25.91 1.94
C MET A 1 4.63 -24.96 2.79
N ASN A 2 4.87 -24.88 4.10
CA ASN A 2 4.23 -23.84 4.91
C ASN A 2 5.01 -22.54 4.68
N TRP A 3 4.31 -21.44 4.39
CA TRP A 3 4.97 -20.16 4.08
C TRP A 3 5.65 -19.57 5.33
N VAL A 4 5.10 -19.87 6.51
CA VAL A 4 5.72 -19.63 7.83
C VAL A 4 6.30 -20.96 8.35
N PRO A 5 7.55 -20.98 8.85
CA PRO A 5 8.16 -22.19 9.41
C PRO A 5 7.50 -22.61 10.74
N GLU A 6 7.83 -23.81 11.20
CA GLU A 6 7.38 -24.29 12.51
C GLU A 6 7.97 -23.44 13.65
N VAL A 7 7.15 -23.22 14.69
CA VAL A 7 7.53 -22.45 15.88
C VAL A 7 8.65 -23.17 16.63
N ALA A 8 9.86 -22.64 16.54
CA ALA A 8 11.06 -23.19 17.18
C ALA A 8 11.57 -22.36 18.37
N SER A 9 10.92 -21.22 18.69
CA SER A 9 11.29 -20.36 19.81
C SER A 9 10.06 -19.68 20.42
N SER A 10 10.19 -19.20 21.66
CA SER A 10 9.15 -18.41 22.34
C SER A 10 8.84 -17.08 21.65
N PHE A 11 9.71 -16.60 20.77
CA PHE A 11 9.52 -15.38 19.98
C PHE A 11 8.88 -15.64 18.61
N ALA A 12 8.90 -16.87 18.10
CA ALA A 12 8.48 -17.14 16.72
C ALA A 12 7.03 -16.73 16.45
N GLY A 13 6.09 -17.05 17.35
CA GLY A 13 4.68 -16.67 17.16
C GLY A 13 4.44 -15.15 17.10
N LYS A 14 5.31 -14.35 17.73
CA LYS A 14 5.26 -12.89 17.68
C LYS A 14 5.71 -12.36 16.32
N VAL A 15 6.83 -12.88 15.82
CA VAL A 15 7.37 -12.57 14.50
C VAL A 15 6.38 -12.97 13.41
N ASP A 16 5.74 -14.13 13.54
CA ASP A 16 4.72 -14.61 12.61
C ASP A 16 3.51 -13.66 12.54
N GLY A 17 3.10 -13.11 13.68
CA GLY A 17 2.04 -12.10 13.75
C GLY A 17 2.40 -10.81 13.01
N VAL A 18 3.62 -10.30 13.18
CA VAL A 18 4.14 -9.13 12.46
C VAL A 18 4.24 -9.40 10.96
N LEU A 19 4.73 -10.57 10.55
CA LEU A 19 4.80 -10.98 9.16
C LEU A 19 3.42 -11.03 8.51
N TRP A 20 2.43 -11.63 9.16
CA TRP A 20 1.06 -11.65 8.66
C TRP A 20 0.47 -10.25 8.54
N PHE A 21 0.67 -9.39 9.55
CA PHE A 21 0.19 -8.01 9.51
C PHE A 21 0.74 -7.25 8.30
N VAL A 22 2.06 -7.25 8.10
CA VAL A 22 2.69 -6.55 6.97
C VAL A 22 2.27 -7.15 5.64
N THR A 23 2.18 -8.49 5.56
CA THR A 23 1.79 -9.18 4.31
C THR A 23 0.37 -8.82 3.88
N VAL A 24 -0.60 -8.86 4.79
CA VAL A 24 -1.99 -8.47 4.50
C VAL A 24 -2.05 -7.02 4.09
N LEU A 25 -1.33 -6.14 4.79
CA LEU A 25 -1.25 -4.72 4.47
C LEU A 25 -0.71 -4.48 3.05
N SER A 26 0.38 -5.16 2.69
CA SER A 26 0.96 -5.09 1.34
C SER A 26 -0.01 -5.58 0.27
N ILE A 27 -0.73 -6.68 0.52
CA ILE A 27 -1.73 -7.20 -0.42
C ILE A 27 -2.87 -6.18 -0.63
N VAL A 28 -3.34 -5.55 0.44
CA VAL A 28 -4.39 -4.51 0.34
C VAL A 28 -3.94 -3.34 -0.52
N PHE A 29 -2.74 -2.80 -0.29
CA PHE A 29 -2.21 -1.70 -1.11
C PHE A 29 -1.93 -2.13 -2.54
N PHE A 30 -1.42 -3.34 -2.75
CA PHE A 30 -1.20 -3.89 -4.08
C PHE A 30 -2.50 -3.95 -4.89
N ILE A 31 -3.57 -4.47 -4.30
CA ILE A 31 -4.89 -4.53 -4.94
C ILE A 31 -5.42 -3.11 -5.21
N LEU A 32 -5.33 -2.20 -4.23
CA LEU A 32 -5.78 -0.81 -4.38
C LEU A 32 -5.07 -0.09 -5.54
N ILE A 33 -3.73 -0.15 -5.56
CA ILE A 33 -2.93 0.52 -6.59
C ILE A 33 -3.19 -0.10 -7.97
N THR A 34 -3.21 -1.43 -8.05
CA THR A 34 -3.51 -2.14 -9.30
C THR A 34 -4.89 -1.80 -9.82
N PHE A 35 -5.90 -1.79 -8.94
CA PHE A 35 -7.26 -1.39 -9.29
C PHE A 35 -7.32 0.04 -9.81
N LEU A 36 -6.70 1.00 -9.12
CA LEU A 36 -6.65 2.40 -9.55
C LEU A 36 -5.93 2.57 -10.88
N LEU A 37 -4.82 1.87 -11.08
CA LEU A 37 -4.07 1.87 -12.34
C LEU A 37 -4.96 1.38 -13.50
N VAL A 38 -5.59 0.22 -13.34
CA VAL A 38 -6.48 -0.36 -14.35
C VAL A 38 -7.67 0.57 -14.61
N TYR A 39 -8.31 1.07 -13.56
CA TYR A 39 -9.43 2.00 -13.65
C TYR A 39 -9.05 3.27 -14.41
N PHE A 40 -7.94 3.91 -14.08
CA PHE A 40 -7.47 5.12 -14.75
C PHE A 40 -7.01 4.86 -16.18
N SER A 41 -6.40 3.71 -16.46
CA SER A 41 -6.05 3.29 -17.82
C SER A 41 -7.28 3.21 -18.73
N PHE A 42 -8.41 2.70 -18.22
CA PHE A 42 -9.65 2.67 -18.98
C PHE A 42 -10.36 4.02 -19.03
N LYS A 43 -10.43 4.73 -17.90
CA LYS A 43 -11.16 6.01 -17.77
C LYS A 43 -10.55 7.14 -18.58
N TYR A 44 -9.22 7.23 -18.58
CA TYR A 44 -8.48 8.31 -19.24
C TYR A 44 -7.84 7.85 -20.55
N LYS A 45 -8.32 6.76 -21.13
CA LYS A 45 -7.90 6.31 -22.46
C LYS A 45 -8.34 7.35 -23.50
N ARG A 46 -7.41 7.80 -24.34
CA ARG A 46 -7.73 8.63 -25.52
C ARG A 46 -8.69 7.88 -26.44
N ILE A 47 -9.80 8.51 -26.82
CA ILE A 47 -10.81 7.97 -27.73
C ILE A 47 -10.82 8.76 -29.03
N THR A 48 -10.67 10.08 -28.98
CA THR A 48 -10.68 10.95 -30.16
C THR A 48 -9.40 11.78 -30.30
N GLU A 49 -9.15 12.30 -31.51
CA GLU A 49 -7.99 13.17 -31.74
C GLU A 49 -8.09 14.49 -30.97
N ASN A 50 -9.30 14.94 -30.64
CA ASN A 50 -9.57 16.18 -29.91
C ASN A 50 -9.53 16.03 -28.38
N ASP A 51 -9.21 14.84 -27.85
CA ASP A 51 -9.08 14.65 -26.41
C ASP A 51 -7.78 15.30 -25.92
N GLU A 52 -7.88 16.55 -25.47
CA GLU A 52 -6.75 17.27 -24.88
C GLU A 52 -6.54 16.89 -23.41
N THR A 53 -5.28 16.71 -23.03
CA THR A 53 -4.91 16.41 -21.65
C THR A 53 -4.81 17.71 -20.86
N PRO A 54 -5.54 17.87 -19.74
CA PRO A 54 -5.44 19.09 -18.95
C PRO A 54 -4.02 19.26 -18.42
N TYR A 55 -3.48 20.48 -18.52
CA TYR A 55 -2.17 20.82 -17.97
C TYR A 55 -2.27 21.01 -16.46
N ILE A 56 -2.00 19.93 -15.72
CA ILE A 56 -2.00 19.91 -14.24
C ILE A 56 -0.56 19.71 -13.77
N THR A 57 0.00 20.71 -13.10
CA THR A 57 1.40 20.67 -12.62
C THR A 57 1.55 20.23 -11.17
N GLY A 58 0.46 20.23 -10.39
CA GLY A 58 0.51 19.83 -9.00
C GLY A 58 -0.83 19.95 -8.30
N ASN A 59 -0.92 19.29 -7.14
CA ASN A 59 -2.07 19.41 -6.25
C ASN A 59 -1.57 19.23 -4.81
N GLN A 60 -1.36 20.36 -4.13
CA GLN A 60 -0.81 20.38 -2.77
C GLN A 60 -1.63 19.53 -1.79
N THR A 61 -2.96 19.51 -1.92
CA THR A 61 -3.82 18.69 -1.05
C THR A 61 -3.57 17.21 -1.26
N LEU A 62 -3.49 16.78 -2.52
CA LEU A 62 -3.27 15.37 -2.88
C LEU A 62 -1.85 14.92 -2.51
N GLU A 63 -0.87 15.82 -2.66
CA GLU A 63 0.51 15.64 -2.23
C GLU A 63 0.64 15.46 -0.71
N ILE A 64 -0.08 16.25 0.07
CA ILE A 64 -0.12 16.12 1.54
C ILE A 64 -0.73 14.78 1.93
N ILE A 65 -1.85 14.40 1.32
CA ILE A 65 -2.57 13.16 1.64
C ILE A 65 -1.67 11.94 1.43
N TRP A 66 -1.03 11.83 0.25
CA TRP A 66 -0.17 10.67 -0.04
C TRP A 66 1.13 10.66 0.75
N THR A 67 1.51 11.75 1.41
CA THR A 67 2.76 11.82 2.20
C THR A 67 2.47 11.50 3.67
N VAL A 68 1.42 12.11 4.21
CA VAL A 68 1.04 11.98 5.62
C VAL A 68 0.50 10.58 5.92
N ILE A 69 -0.37 10.03 5.06
CA ILE A 69 -0.97 8.72 5.31
C ILE A 69 0.10 7.60 5.38
N PRO A 70 1.03 7.46 4.41
CA PRO A 70 2.10 6.47 4.51
C PRO A 70 3.07 6.72 5.66
N SER A 71 3.31 7.98 6.02
CA SER A 71 4.15 8.31 7.18
C SER A 71 3.52 7.79 8.48
N ILE A 72 2.22 8.04 8.70
CA ILE A 72 1.49 7.52 9.86
C ILE A 72 1.49 5.99 9.87
N LEU A 73 1.27 5.37 8.70
CA LEU A 73 1.28 3.92 8.54
C LEU A 73 2.63 3.31 8.96
N LEU A 74 3.75 3.94 8.58
CA LEU A 74 5.09 3.51 9.00
C LEU A 74 5.26 3.56 10.52
N PHE A 75 4.79 4.64 11.17
CA PHE A 75 4.82 4.73 12.63
C PHE A 75 4.01 3.62 13.31
N VAL A 76 2.84 3.26 12.76
CA VAL A 76 2.02 2.17 13.28
C VAL A 76 2.72 0.82 13.15
N ILE A 77 3.30 0.53 11.98
CA ILE A 77 4.05 -0.72 11.76
C ILE A 77 5.22 -0.81 12.75
N PHE A 78 5.96 0.28 12.91
CA PHE A 78 7.10 0.34 13.83
C PHE A 78 6.67 0.14 15.29
N ALA A 79 5.62 0.84 15.74
CA ALA A 79 5.12 0.71 17.10
C ALA A 79 4.62 -0.72 17.38
N TYR A 80 3.91 -1.34 16.42
CA TYR A 80 3.46 -2.72 16.55
C TYR A 80 4.63 -3.70 16.68
N GLY A 81 5.63 -3.59 15.81
CA GLY A 81 6.82 -4.44 15.87
C GLY A 81 7.72 -4.21 17.10
N LEU A 82 7.64 -3.04 17.74
CA LEU A 82 8.39 -2.73 18.96
C LEU A 82 7.70 -3.26 20.23
N ILE A 83 6.37 -3.28 20.25
CA ILE A 83 5.57 -3.68 21.42
C ILE A 83 5.42 -5.21 21.50
N VAL A 84 5.30 -5.85 20.34
CA VAL A 84 5.10 -7.31 20.21
C VAL A 84 6.42 -8.02 20.39
#